data_AF-A0A5S3QLK6-F1
#
_entry.id   AF-A0A5S3QLK6-F1
#
_cell.length_a   1.000
_cell.length_b   1.000
_cell.length_c   1.000
_cell.angle_alpha   90.00
_cell.angle_beta   90.00
_cell.angle_gamma   90.00
#
_symmetry.space_group_name_H-M   'P 1'
#
loop_
_entity.id
_entity.type
_entity.pdbx_description
1 polymer ?
#
loop_
_entity_poly.entity_id
_entity_poly.type
_entity_poly.pdbx_seq_one_letter_code
_entity_poly.pdbx_strand_id
1 'polypeptide(L)' 'MEHALDDTLIYAYKIALRLNVDQHFIVLLKKELISRNLLDQIEEANSY' A
#
# COMPACT_ATOMS: atom_id res chain seq x y z
N MET A 1 16.19 5.47 -7.19
CA MET A 1 15.45 6.35 -6.26
C MET A 1 13.95 6.24 -6.47
N GLU A 2 13.44 6.08 -7.71
CA GLU A 2 12.00 5.91 -7.97
C GLU A 2 11.36 4.73 -7.22
N HIS A 3 12.01 3.55 -7.20
CA HIS A 3 11.48 2.36 -6.50
C HIS A 3 11.41 2.49 -4.97
N ALA A 4 12.24 3.34 -4.35
CA ALA A 4 12.24 3.50 -2.89
C ALA A 4 10.95 4.16 -2.37
N LEU A 5 10.31 4.99 -3.21
CA LEU A 5 9.06 5.64 -2.87
C LEU A 5 7.89 4.65 -2.94
N ASP A 6 7.90 3.76 -3.92
CA ASP A 6 6.86 2.74 -4.11
C ASP A 6 6.89 1.70 -2.98
N ASP A 7 8.09 1.24 -2.59
CA ASP A 7 8.29 0.35 -1.44
C ASP A 7 7.78 0.98 -0.13
N THR A 8 8.03 2.28 0.05
CA THR A 8 7.58 3.04 1.23
C THR A 8 6.05 3.13 1.26
N LEU A 9 5.41 3.36 0.11
CA LEU A 9 3.96 3.45 0.00
C LEU A 9 3.28 2.10 0.29
N ILE A 10 3.84 1.01 -0.24
CA ILE A 10 3.37 -0.35 0.05
C ILE A 10 3.51 -0.67 1.54
N TYR A 11 4.66 -0.33 2.13
CA TYR A 11 4.89 -0.53 3.56
C TYR A 11 3.91 0.28 4.42
N ALA A 12 3.68 1.55 4.10
CA ALA A 12 2.74 2.42 4.80
C ALA A 12 1.31 1.85 4.77
N TYR A 13 0.86 1.35 3.61
CA TYR A 13 -0.45 0.71 3.47
C TYR A 13 -0.58 -0.56 4.33
N LYS A 14 0.44 -1.44 4.32
CA LYS A 14 0.46 -2.67 5.14
C LYS A 14 0.39 -2.35 6.64
N ILE A 15 1.15 -1.35 7.10
CA ILE A 15 1.14 -0.92 8.49
C ILE A 15 -0.20 -0.27 8.87
N ALA A 16 -0.76 0.57 7.99
CA ALA A 16 -2.05 1.20 8.24
C ALA A 16 -3.19 0.18 8.42
N LEU A 17 -3.19 -0.89 7.61
CA LEU A 17 -4.10 -2.03 7.78
C LEU A 17 -3.87 -2.74 9.12
N ARG A 18 -2.62 -3.07 9.45
CA ARG A 18 -2.27 -3.81 10.67
C ARG A 18 -2.63 -3.07 11.96
N LEU A 19 -2.41 -1.76 11.98
CA LEU A 19 -2.70 -0.92 13.13
C LEU A 19 -4.17 -0.49 13.21
N ASN A 20 -5.00 -0.88 12.23
CA ASN A 20 -6.38 -0.43 12.08
C ASN A 20 -6.49 1.09 12.23
N VAL A 21 -5.59 1.80 11.51
CA VAL A 21 -5.59 3.26 11.47
C VAL A 21 -6.90 3.74 10.83
N ASP A 22 -7.19 5.02 10.96
CA ASP A 22 -8.32 5.69 10.31
C ASP A 22 -8.59 5.16 8.89
N GLN A 23 -9.85 4.75 8.66
CA GLN A 23 -10.26 4.10 7.41
C GLN A 23 -10.18 5.05 6.21
N HIS A 24 -10.35 6.36 6.42
CA HIS A 24 -10.20 7.34 5.35
C HIS A 24 -8.74 7.41 4.88
N PHE A 25 -7.79 7.38 5.81
CA PHE A 25 -6.36 7.32 5.48
C PHE A 25 -5.98 6.05 4.71
N ILE A 26 -6.51 4.88 5.09
CA ILE A 26 -6.28 3.62 4.38
C ILE A 26 -6.81 3.71 2.93
N VAL A 27 -7.98 4.32 2.73
CA VAL A 27 -8.57 4.52 1.38
C VAL A 27 -7.70 5.46 0.54
N LEU A 28 -7.13 6.51 1.12
CA LEU A 28 -6.21 7.41 0.41
C LEU A 28 -4.95 6.68 -0.05
N LEU A 29 -4.32 5.90 0.83
CA LEU A 29 -3.16 5.08 0.47
C LEU A 29 -3.49 4.07 -0.63
N LYS A 30 -4.66 3.42 -0.54
CA LYS A 30 -5.12 2.49 -1.57
C LYS A 30 -5.24 3.18 -2.92
N LYS A 31 -5.84 4.37 -3.00
CA LYS A 31 -5.98 5.15 -4.25
C LYS A 31 -4.63 5.48 -4.89
N GLU A 32 -3.66 5.91 -4.08
CA GLU A 32 -2.30 6.19 -4.56
C GLU A 32 -1.64 4.93 -5.11
N LEU A 33 -1.79 3.78 -4.45
CA LEU A 33 -1.28 2.49 -4.94
C LEU A 33 -1.91 2.09 -6.28
N ILE A 34 -3.22 2.32 -6.47
CA ILE A 34 -3.89 2.07 -7.77
C ILE A 34 -3.29 2.97 -8.84
N SER A 35 -3.11 4.26 -8.54
CA SER A 35 -2.61 5.24 -9.51
C SER A 35 -1.20 4.92 -10.03
N ARG A 36 -0.42 4.18 -9.21
CA ARG A 36 0.94 3.74 -9.52
C ARG A 36 1.03 2.30 -10.03
N ASN A 37 -0.10 1.61 -10.19
CA ASN A 37 -0.17 0.20 -10.57
C ASN A 37 0.63 -0.73 -9.63
N LEU A 38 0.55 -0.48 -8.31
CA LEU A 38 1.28 -1.21 -7.26
C LEU A 38 0.40 -2.19 -6.47
N LEU A 39 -0.89 -2.30 -6.80
CA LEU A 39 -1.81 -3.23 -6.14
C LEU A 39 -1.38 -4.69 -6.32
N ASP A 40 -0.93 -5.06 -7.52
CA ASP A 40 -0.53 -6.43 -7.85
C ASP A 40 0.63 -6.91 -6.96
N GLN A 41 1.55 -5.99 -6.61
CA GLN A 41 2.67 -6.27 -5.71
C GLN A 41 2.23 -6.54 -4.25
N ILE A 42 1.03 -6.10 -3.88
CA ILE A 42 0.44 -6.38 -2.58
C ILE A 42 -0.29 -7.72 -2.59
N GLU A 43 -0.97 -8.07 -3.68
CA GLU A 43 -1.77 -9.30 -3.78
C GLU A 43 -0.91 -10.56 -3.96
N GLU A 44 0.18 -10.51 -4.72
CA GLU A 44 1.12 -11.63 -4.87
C GLU A 44 1.78 -12.03 -3.53
N ALA A 45 2.07 -11.05 -2.67
CA ALA A 45 2.70 -11.28 -1.37
C ALA A 45 1.76 -11.91 -0.32
N ASN A 46 0.45 -11.97 -0.57
CA ASN A 46 -0.57 -12.50 0.35
C ASN A 46 -1.11 -13.88 -0.06
N SER A 47 -0.63 -14.46 -1.17
CA SER A 47 -1.12 -15.75 -1.72
C SER A 47 -0.27 -16.98 -1.30
N TYR A 48 0.53 -16.88 -0.23
CA TYR A 48 1.36 -17.97 0.33
C TYR A 48 1.15 -18.16 1.84
#